data_AF-A0A842N1E0-F1
#
_entry.id   AF-A0A842N1E0-F1
#
_cell.length_a   1.000
_cell.length_b   1.000
_cell.length_c   1.000
_cell.angle_alpha   90.00
_cell.angle_beta   90.00
_cell.angle_gamma   90.00
#
_symmetry.space_group_name_H-M   'P 1'
#
loop_
_entity.id
_entity.type
_entity.pdbx_description
1 polymer ?
#
loop_
_entity_poly.entity_id
_entity_poly.type
_entity_poly.pdbx_seq_one_letter_code
_entity_poly.pdbx_strand_id
1 'polypeptide(L)' 'MKLDTKKRLAAKILKVGVNRVWIDPSRLGDVSAAITREDIKRLIKQ' A
#
# COMPACT_ATOMS: atom_id res chain seq x y z
N MET A 1 5.06 0.58 -12.04
CA MET A 1 5.45 1.19 -10.74
C MET A 1 5.79 0.07 -9.75
N LYS A 2 6.97 0.07 -9.12
CA LYS A 2 7.42 -1.01 -8.22
C LYS A 2 6.61 -1.03 -6.90
N LEU A 3 6.34 -2.21 -6.36
CA LEU A 3 5.65 -2.43 -5.07
C LEU A 3 6.32 -1.67 -3.91
N ASP A 4 7.64 -1.45 -3.97
CA ASP A 4 8.39 -0.67 -2.98
C ASP A 4 7.89 0.77 -2.83
N THR A 5 7.45 1.39 -3.93
CA THR A 5 6.91 2.75 -3.89
C THR A 5 5.54 2.76 -3.20
N LYS A 6 4.73 1.71 -3.42
CA LYS A 6 3.42 1.55 -2.76
C LYS A 6 3.58 1.27 -1.27
N LYS A 7 4.54 0.41 -0.87
CA LYS A 7 4.92 0.20 0.54
C LYS A 7 5.34 1.51 1.21
N ARG A 8 6.18 2.31 0.56
CA ARG A 8 6.59 3.63 1.09
C ARG A 8 5.42 4.59 1.22
N LEU A 9 4.47 4.57 0.28
CA LEU A 9 3.28 5.42 0.35
C LEU A 9 2.36 5.00 1.50
N ALA A 10 2.09 3.71 1.64
CA ALA A 10 1.29 3.15 2.73
C ALA A 10 1.93 3.45 4.10
N ALA A 11 3.25 3.31 4.22
CA ALA A 11 4.01 3.66 5.42
C ALA A 11 3.82 5.13 5.82
N LYS A 12 3.90 6.05 4.85
CA LYS A 12 3.67 7.49 5.07
C LYS A 12 2.22 7.79 5.48
N ILE A 13 1.24 7.10 4.89
CA ILE A 13 -0.19 7.26 5.22
C ILE A 13 -0.47 6.80 6.64
N LEU A 14 0.07 5.64 7.01
CA LEU A 14 -0.08 5.02 8.32
C LEU A 14 0.82 5.61 9.41
N LYS A 15 1.78 6.47 9.04
CA LYS A 15 2.81 7.02 9.92
C LYS A 15 3.62 5.93 10.64
N VAL A 16 3.92 4.83 9.94
CA VAL A 16 4.73 3.72 10.45
C VAL A 16 5.98 3.50 9.59
N GLY A 17 6.95 2.75 10.10
CA GLY A 17 8.12 2.33 9.31
C GLY A 17 7.74 1.42 8.14
N VAL A 18 8.44 1.54 7.02
CA VAL A 18 8.19 0.74 5.80
C VAL A 18 8.27 -0.77 6.07
N ASN A 19 9.14 -1.18 7.00
CA ASN A 19 9.30 -2.58 7.42
C ASN A 19 8.07 -3.13 8.17
N ARG A 20 7.18 -2.27 8.68
CA ARG A 20 5.93 -2.66 9.36
C ARG A 20 4.75 -2.76 8.40
N VAL A 21 4.93 -2.37 7.13
CA VAL A 21 3.89 -2.49 6.11
C VAL A 21 3.96 -3.88 5.49
N TRP A 22 3.00 -4.71 5.86
CA TRP A 22 2.75 -5.99 5.23
C TRP A 22 1.70 -5.83 4.13
N ILE A 23 1.89 -6.54 3.02
CA ILE A 23 0.94 -6.57 1.91
C ILE A 23 0.46 -8.00 1.80
N ASP A 24 -0.86 -8.18 1.81
CA ASP A 24 -1.48 -9.48 1.62
C ASP A 24 -1.19 -9.98 0.19
N PRO A 25 -0.53 -11.15 0.02
CA PRO A 25 -0.25 -11.72 -1.29
C PRO A 25 -1.52 -11.98 -2.12
N SER A 26 -2.65 -12.24 -1.46
CA SER A 26 -3.95 -12.48 -2.10
C SER A 26 -4.53 -11.21 -2.75
N ARG A 27 -4.12 -10.03 -2.26
CA ARG A 27 -4.56 -8.71 -2.75
C ARG A 27 -3.49 -7.96 -3.55
N LEU A 28 -2.44 -8.64 -3.99
CA LEU A 28 -1.39 -8.03 -4.81
C LEU A 28 -1.93 -7.44 -6.11
N GLY A 29 -2.99 -8.03 -6.68
CA GLY A 29 -3.67 -7.49 -7.85
C GLY A 29 -4.26 -6.11 -7.60
N ASP A 30 -5.04 -5.96 -6.53
CA ASP A 30 -5.67 -4.69 -6.14
C ASP A 30 -4.63 -3.63 -5.79
N VAL A 31 -3.61 -4.04 -5.02
CA VAL A 31 -2.50 -3.15 -4.68
C VAL A 31 -1.73 -2.74 -5.94
N SER A 32 -1.61 -3.59 -6.96
CA SER A 32 -0.98 -3.27 -8.24
C SER A 32 -1.84 -2.34 -9.11
N ALA A 33 -3.16 -2.48 -9.05
CA ALA A 33 -4.13 -1.62 -9.74
C ALA A 33 -4.27 -0.23 -9.11
N ALA A 34 -3.99 -0.08 -7.81
CA ALA A 34 -4.06 1.22 -7.12
C ALA A 34 -3.01 2.20 -7.67
N ILE A 35 -3.46 3.33 -8.24
CA ILE A 35 -2.58 4.37 -8.80
C ILE A 35 -2.47 5.55 -7.85
N THR A 36 -3.57 5.92 -7.20
CA THR A 36 -3.64 7.13 -6.39
C THR A 36 -3.37 6.88 -4.91
N ARG A 37 -3.08 7.95 -4.18
CA ARG A 37 -2.97 7.93 -2.71
C ARG A 37 -4.28 7.51 -2.04
N GLU A 38 -5.42 7.86 -2.63
CA GLU A 38 -6.74 7.54 -2.08
C GLU A 38 -7.06 6.06 -2.23
N ASP A 39 -6.68 5.44 -3.35
CA ASP A 39 -6.86 3.99 -3.55
C ASP A 39 -6.08 3.20 -2.49
N ILE A 40 -4.82 3.58 -2.23
CA ILE A 40 -4.04 2.95 -1.16
C ILE A 40 -4.67 3.21 0.21
N LYS A 41 -5.22 4.40 0.47
CA LYS A 41 -5.97 4.67 1.72
C LYS A 41 -7.21 3.77 1.87
N ARG A 42 -7.94 3.52 0.78
CA ARG A 42 -9.11 2.63 0.80
C ARG A 42 -8.70 1.18 1.10
N LEU A 43 -7.63 0.70 0.47
CA LEU A 43 -7.10 -0.64 0.70
C LEU A 43 -6.58 -0.86 2.13
N ILE A 44 -6.15 0.19 2.83
CA ILE A 44 -5.73 0.13 4.24
C ILE A 44 -6.93 0.03 5.20
N LYS A 45 -8.09 0.58 4.82
CA LYS A 45 -9.30 0.62 5.65
C LYS A 45 -10.21 -0.59 5.47
N GLN A 46 -10.02 -1.36 4.40
CA GLN A 46 -10.73 -2.62 4.12
C GLN A 46 -10.06 -3.79 4.85
#